data_AF-A0A2L0CFU1-F1
#
_entry.id   AF-A0A2L0CFU1-F1
#
_cell.length_a   1.000
_cell.length_b   1.000
_cell.length_c   1.000
_cell.angle_alpha   90.00
_cell.angle_beta   90.00
_cell.angle_gamma   90.00
#
_symmetry.space_group_name_H-M   'P 1'
#
loop_
_entity.id
_entity.type
_entity.pdbx_description
1 polymer ?
#
loop_
_entity_poly.entity_id
_entity_poly.type
_entity_poly.pdbx_seq_one_letter_code
_entity_poly.pdbx_strand_id
1 'polypeptide(L)'
;RVLKLSNNPSPGYNIEQLAKKGEKYIQLPYSVKGMDVSFSGILSFIEERAEKLLSEGYTPEDLCYSLQETVFAMLVETTERALAHCNSEEVLIVGGVGCNLRLQEMMGLMCEERGAKLF
;
A
#
# COMPACT_ATOMS: atom_id res chain seq x y z
N ARG A 1 -8.31 -2.41 -12.15
CA ARG A 1 -9.32 -3.23 -12.89
C ARG A 1 -10.74 -2.84 -12.50
N VAL A 2 -11.11 -2.92 -11.22
CA VAL A 2 -12.44 -2.56 -10.70
C VAL A 2 -12.85 -1.13 -11.10
N LEU A 3 -11.95 -0.16 -10.85
CA LEU A 3 -12.17 1.24 -11.20
C LEU A 3 -11.88 1.59 -12.68
N LYS A 4 -11.57 0.60 -13.52
CA LYS A 4 -11.22 0.78 -14.96
C LYS A 4 -10.14 1.84 -15.24
N LEU A 5 -9.24 2.07 -14.29
CA LEU A 5 -8.11 2.99 -14.45
C LEU A 5 -7.14 2.53 -15.53
N SER A 6 -6.59 3.48 -16.27
CA SER A 6 -5.54 3.23 -17.26
C SER A 6 -4.24 2.76 -16.59
N ASN A 7 -3.50 1.88 -17.27
CA ASN A 7 -2.16 1.44 -16.86
C ASN A 7 -1.04 2.28 -17.50
N ASN A 8 -1.36 3.32 -18.28
CA ASN A 8 -0.39 4.23 -18.90
C ASN A 8 -0.11 5.41 -17.93
N PRO A 9 1.15 5.87 -17.71
CA PRO A 9 2.42 5.41 -18.29
C PRO A 9 2.99 4.13 -17.66
N SER A 10 2.58 3.78 -16.45
CA SER A 10 2.98 2.53 -15.79
C SER A 10 1.85 1.97 -14.90
N PRO A 11 1.82 0.64 -14.68
CA PRO A 11 0.86 0.05 -13.76
C PRO A 11 0.99 0.64 -12.36
N GLY A 12 -0.12 1.04 -11.75
CA GLY A 12 -0.14 1.61 -10.39
C GLY A 12 0.08 3.12 -10.32
N TYR A 13 0.63 3.77 -11.36
CA TYR A 13 0.84 5.23 -11.34
C TYR A 13 -0.45 6.02 -11.13
N ASN A 14 -1.51 5.69 -11.89
CA ASN A 14 -2.79 6.38 -11.76
C ASN A 14 -3.49 6.07 -10.42
N ILE A 15 -3.21 4.92 -9.80
CA ILE A 15 -3.70 4.62 -8.45
C ILE A 15 -3.06 5.60 -7.47
N GLU A 16 -1.76 5.86 -7.58
CA GLU A 16 -1.08 6.84 -6.74
C GLU A 16 -1.60 8.27 -6.95
N GLN A 17 -1.84 8.67 -8.20
CA GLN A 17 -2.36 10.03 -8.47
C GLN A 17 -3.76 10.23 -7.89
N LEU A 18 -4.60 9.20 -7.88
CA LEU A 18 -5.93 9.25 -7.26
C LEU A 18 -5.86 9.15 -5.74
N ALA A 19 -4.98 8.30 -5.20
CA ALA A 19 -4.78 8.15 -3.76
C ALA A 19 -4.43 9.48 -3.08
N LYS A 20 -3.65 10.35 -3.75
CA LYS A 20 -3.30 11.70 -3.26
C LYS A 20 -4.50 12.64 -3.06
N LYS A 21 -5.64 12.32 -3.67
CA LYS A 21 -6.89 13.09 -3.58
C LYS A 21 -7.92 12.43 -2.68
N GLY A 22 -7.64 11.24 -2.15
CA GLY A 22 -8.55 10.57 -1.22
C GLY A 22 -8.53 11.27 0.13
N GLU A 23 -9.69 11.37 0.75
CA GLU A 23 -9.87 12.04 2.04
C GLU A 23 -10.40 11.08 3.11
N LYS A 24 -11.14 10.05 2.70
CA LYS A 24 -11.77 9.09 3.60
C LYS A 24 -11.06 7.74 3.56
N TYR A 25 -10.67 7.27 4.73
CA TYR A 25 -10.13 5.92 4.89
C TYR A 25 -11.24 4.88 4.99
N ILE A 26 -11.12 3.82 4.19
CA ILE A 26 -11.98 2.64 4.18
C ILE A 26 -11.18 1.50 4.79
N GLN A 27 -11.72 0.87 5.83
CA GLN A 27 -11.08 -0.28 6.44
C GLN A 27 -11.07 -1.47 5.49
N LEU A 28 -9.87 -1.88 5.08
CA LEU A 28 -9.64 -3.07 4.27
C LEU A 28 -9.12 -4.23 5.13
N PRO A 29 -9.28 -5.49 4.68
CA PRO A 29 -8.71 -6.64 5.37
C PRO A 29 -7.18 -6.52 5.48
N TYR A 30 -6.68 -6.55 6.71
CA TYR A 30 -5.23 -6.49 6.98
C TYR A 30 -4.70 -7.90 7.26
N SER A 31 -4.01 -8.50 6.28
CA SER A 31 -3.65 -9.93 6.30
C SER A 31 -2.14 -10.15 6.32
N VAL A 32 -1.55 -10.05 7.50
CA VAL A 32 -0.13 -10.35 7.75
C VAL A 32 -0.02 -11.59 8.64
N LYS A 33 0.85 -12.54 8.27
CA LYS A 33 1.13 -13.75 9.04
C LYS A 33 2.63 -13.89 9.23
N GLY A 34 3.14 -13.42 10.37
CA GLY A 34 4.57 -13.36 10.63
C GLY A 34 5.25 -12.36 9.70
N MET A 35 6.03 -12.87 8.74
CA MET A 35 6.71 -12.07 7.71
C MET A 35 6.03 -12.18 6.34
N ASP A 36 4.95 -12.96 6.22
CA ASP A 36 4.22 -13.14 4.98
C ASP A 36 3.01 -12.22 4.88
N VAL A 37 2.73 -11.74 3.67
CA VAL A 37 1.57 -10.90 3.33
C VAL A 37 0.62 -11.64 2.39
N SER A 38 -0.69 -11.40 2.52
CA SER A 38 -1.70 -11.92 1.59
C SER A 38 -2.59 -10.80 1.05
N PHE A 39 -2.59 -10.63 -0.27
CA PHE A 39 -3.37 -9.58 -0.96
C PHE A 39 -4.69 -10.08 -1.54
N SER A 40 -4.93 -11.40 -1.57
CA SER A 40 -6.13 -11.98 -2.19
C SER A 40 -7.41 -11.53 -1.48
N GLY A 41 -7.40 -11.49 -0.15
CA GLY A 41 -8.54 -11.02 0.65
C GLY A 41 -8.89 -9.55 0.38
N ILE A 42 -7.87 -8.70 0.19
CA ILE A 42 -8.06 -7.29 -0.17
C ILE A 42 -8.67 -7.17 -1.57
N LEU A 43 -8.15 -7.93 -2.54
CA LEU A 43 -8.68 -7.91 -3.90
C LEU A 43 -10.14 -8.35 -3.95
N SER A 44 -10.47 -9.49 -3.32
CA SER A 44 -11.85 -9.99 -3.24
C SER A 44 -12.78 -8.98 -2.56
N PHE A 45 -12.35 -8.37 -1.46
CA PHE A 45 -13.14 -7.34 -0.78
C PHE A 45 -13.44 -6.15 -1.68
N ILE A 46 -12.44 -5.65 -2.43
CA ILE A 46 -12.63 -4.51 -3.33
C ILE A 46 -13.51 -4.90 -4.51
N GLU A 47 -13.32 -6.08 -5.10
CA GLU A 47 -14.15 -6.56 -6.21
C GLU A 47 -15.63 -6.70 -5.81
N GLU A 48 -15.91 -7.18 -4.59
CA GLU A 48 -17.28 -7.35 -4.09
C GLU A 48 -17.91 -6.03 -3.62
N ARG A 49 -17.15 -5.18 -2.92
CA ARG A 49 -17.72 -4.04 -2.18
C ARG A 49 -17.52 -2.68 -2.84
N ALA A 50 -16.70 -2.55 -3.88
CA ALA A 50 -16.42 -1.24 -4.47
C ALA A 50 -17.68 -0.52 -4.96
N GLU A 51 -18.58 -1.20 -5.67
CA GLU A 51 -19.81 -0.57 -6.18
C GLU A 51 -20.70 -0.06 -5.04
N LYS A 52 -20.82 -0.85 -3.97
CA LYS A 52 -21.56 -0.47 -2.77
C LYS A 52 -20.92 0.72 -2.07
N LEU A 53 -19.60 0.72 -1.88
CA LEU A 53 -18.88 1.83 -1.25
C LEU A 53 -19.04 3.12 -2.06
N LEU A 54 -18.97 3.04 -3.39
CA LEU A 54 -19.22 4.20 -4.25
C LEU A 54 -20.66 4.74 -4.09
N SER A 55 -21.65 3.85 -3.95
CA SER A 55 -23.04 4.26 -3.67
C SER A 55 -23.25 4.87 -2.28
N GLU A 56 -22.40 4.51 -1.32
CA GLU A 56 -22.41 5.03 0.06
C GLU A 56 -21.67 6.38 0.18
N GLY A 57 -21.18 6.94 -0.93
CA GLY A 57 -20.55 8.27 -0.96
C GLY A 57 -19.04 8.27 -0.76
N TYR A 58 -18.38 7.12 -0.93
CA TYR A 58 -16.94 7.05 -1.13
C TYR A 58 -16.59 7.31 -2.59
N THR A 59 -15.37 7.80 -2.81
CA THR A 59 -14.87 8.09 -4.16
C THR A 59 -13.87 7.03 -4.62
N PRO A 60 -13.61 6.91 -5.94
CA PRO A 60 -12.49 6.13 -6.45
C PRO A 60 -11.15 6.53 -5.82
N GLU A 61 -10.96 7.81 -5.52
CA GLU A 61 -9.81 8.39 -4.83
C GLU A 61 -9.67 7.82 -3.41
N ASP A 62 -10.76 7.80 -2.64
CA ASP A 62 -10.79 7.21 -1.28
C ASP A 62 -10.43 5.71 -1.29
N LEU A 63 -10.91 4.98 -2.30
CA LEU A 63 -10.57 3.57 -2.49
C LEU A 63 -9.08 3.37 -2.79
N CYS A 64 -8.51 4.19 -3.69
CA CYS A 64 -7.08 4.14 -4.01
C CYS A 64 -6.22 4.52 -2.81
N TYR A 65 -6.62 5.55 -2.06
CA TYR A 65 -5.97 5.98 -0.83
C TYR A 65 -5.93 4.85 0.19
N SER A 66 -7.09 4.32 0.54
CA SER A 66 -7.23 3.26 1.54
C SER A 66 -6.46 1.99 1.17
N LEU A 67 -6.46 1.64 -0.13
CA LEU A 67 -5.68 0.52 -0.65
C LEU A 67 -4.18 0.73 -0.47
N GLN A 68 -3.65 1.90 -0.84
CA GLN A 68 -2.23 2.20 -0.68
C GLN A 68 -1.80 2.18 0.78
N GLU A 69 -2.54 2.88 1.66
CA GLU A 69 -2.21 2.92 3.09
C GLU A 69 -2.21 1.52 3.71
N THR A 70 -3.24 0.71 3.42
CA THR A 70 -3.34 -0.65 3.98
C THR A 70 -2.21 -1.54 3.48
N VAL A 71 -1.99 -1.59 2.16
CA VAL A 71 -1.01 -2.50 1.56
C VAL A 71 0.42 -2.09 1.93
N PHE A 72 0.73 -0.80 1.90
CA PHE A 72 2.06 -0.33 2.24
C PHE A 72 2.35 -0.47 3.73
N ALA A 73 1.38 -0.25 4.61
CA ALA A 73 1.53 -0.57 6.02
C ALA A 73 1.87 -2.06 6.24
N MET A 74 1.18 -2.97 5.54
CA MET A 74 1.49 -4.42 5.61
C MET A 74 2.93 -4.70 5.16
N LEU A 75 3.38 -4.07 4.07
CA LEU A 75 4.75 -4.24 3.58
C LEU A 75 5.76 -3.71 4.60
N VAL A 76 5.59 -2.48 5.07
CA VAL A 76 6.48 -1.85 6.06
C VAL A 76 6.55 -2.67 7.34
N GLU A 77 5.43 -3.15 7.86
CA GLU A 77 5.39 -4.03 9.04
C GLU A 77 6.21 -5.31 8.85
N THR A 78 6.04 -5.98 7.70
CA THR A 78 6.81 -7.20 7.42
C THR A 78 8.30 -6.92 7.19
N THR A 79 8.63 -5.81 6.54
CA THR A 79 10.02 -5.37 6.34
C THR A 79 10.68 -5.00 7.65
N GLU A 80 9.99 -4.30 8.56
CA GLU A 80 10.50 -3.96 9.88
C GLU A 80 10.79 -5.21 10.72
N ARG A 81 9.88 -6.20 10.68
CA ARG A 81 10.12 -7.51 11.33
C ARG A 81 11.35 -8.22 10.77
N ALA A 82 11.49 -8.23 9.45
CA ALA A 82 12.63 -8.86 8.78
C ALA A 82 13.94 -8.13 9.10
N LEU A 83 13.94 -6.80 9.09
CA LEU A 83 15.08 -5.96 9.45
C LEU A 83 15.61 -6.30 10.84
N ALA A 84 14.71 -6.37 11.82
CA ALA A 84 15.04 -6.76 13.19
C ALA A 84 15.53 -8.22 13.29
N HIS A 85 14.90 -9.14 12.56
CA HIS A 85 15.28 -10.56 12.60
C HIS A 85 16.65 -10.84 11.96
N CYS A 86 17.01 -10.08 10.93
CA CYS A 86 18.30 -10.19 10.24
C CYS A 86 19.41 -9.37 10.91
N ASN A 87 19.08 -8.56 11.93
CA ASN A 87 20.00 -7.61 12.55
C ASN A 87 20.70 -6.71 11.50
N SER A 88 19.92 -6.25 10.52
CA SER A 88 20.37 -5.35 9.45
C SER A 88 19.99 -3.91 9.80
N GLU A 89 20.75 -2.96 9.25
CA GLU A 89 20.54 -1.50 9.40
C GLU A 89 20.22 -0.84 8.06
N GLU A 90 19.94 -1.64 7.02
CA GLU A 90 19.72 -1.15 5.67
C GLU A 90 18.51 -1.86 5.03
N VAL A 91 17.68 -1.07 4.35
CA VAL A 91 16.55 -1.52 3.54
C VAL A 91 16.73 -0.97 2.13
N LEU A 92 16.60 -1.83 1.12
CA LEU A 92 16.64 -1.46 -0.30
C LEU A 92 15.29 -1.78 -0.94
N ILE A 93 14.64 -0.79 -1.53
CA ILE A 93 13.40 -1.01 -2.28
C ILE A 93 13.73 -1.24 -3.75
N VAL A 94 13.32 -2.41 -4.27
CA VAL A 94 13.50 -2.76 -5.69
C VAL A 94 12.16 -3.07 -6.36
N GLY A 95 12.17 -3.09 -7.69
CA GLY A 95 11.01 -3.44 -8.51
C GLY A 95 10.12 -2.25 -8.89
N GLY A 96 9.16 -2.49 -9.80
CA GLY A 96 8.37 -1.42 -10.41
C GLY A 96 7.47 -0.67 -9.43
N VAL A 97 7.03 -1.29 -8.33
CA VAL A 97 6.24 -0.62 -7.29
C VAL A 97 7.11 0.27 -6.40
N GLY A 98 8.43 0.05 -6.39
CA GLY A 98 9.37 0.83 -5.60
C GLY A 98 9.48 2.30 -6.01
N CYS A 99 8.97 2.69 -7.19
CA CYS A 99 8.90 4.10 -7.58
C CYS A 99 7.72 4.86 -6.95
N ASN A 100 6.85 4.18 -6.22
CA ASN A 100 5.73 4.81 -5.53
C ASN A 100 6.24 5.64 -4.35
N LEU A 101 5.98 6.95 -4.39
CA LEU A 101 6.51 7.88 -3.40
C LEU A 101 5.94 7.66 -2.01
N ARG A 102 4.70 7.18 -1.89
CA ARG A 102 4.06 6.92 -0.61
C ARG A 102 4.68 5.70 0.09
N LEU A 103 4.98 4.63 -0.66
CA LEU A 103 5.73 3.49 -0.12
C LEU A 103 7.13 3.91 0.35
N GLN A 104 7.85 4.71 -0.44
CA GLN A 104 9.18 5.22 -0.07
C GLN A 104 9.12 6.05 1.21
N GLU A 105 8.12 6.93 1.34
CA GLU A 105 7.90 7.75 2.53
C GLU A 105 7.66 6.89 3.77
N MET A 106 6.71 5.94 3.71
CA MET A 106 6.37 5.09 4.85
C MET A 106 7.54 4.19 5.27
N MET A 107 8.27 3.62 4.31
CA MET A 107 9.46 2.83 4.59
C MET A 107 10.59 3.68 5.18
N GLY A 108 10.73 4.92 4.70
CA GLY A 108 11.74 5.86 5.15
C GLY A 108 11.54 6.25 6.62
N LEU A 109 10.30 6.56 7.00
CA LEU A 109 9.93 6.83 8.39
C LEU A 109 10.25 5.64 9.30
N MET A 110 9.87 4.43 8.90
CA MET A 110 10.20 3.21 9.67
C MET A 110 11.72 3.02 9.82
N CYS A 111 12.49 3.24 8.75
CA CYS A 111 13.94 3.15 8.82
C CYS A 111 14.54 4.21 9.76
N GLU A 112 14.07 5.46 9.69
CA GLU A 112 14.52 6.54 10.57
C GLU A 112 14.26 6.22 12.06
N GLU A 113 13.06 5.73 12.39
CA GLU A 113 12.69 5.31 13.76
C GLU A 113 13.55 4.15 14.28
N ARG A 114 14.04 3.29 13.38
CA ARG A 114 14.91 2.14 13.70
C ARG A 114 16.40 2.49 13.67
N GLY A 115 16.78 3.70 13.28
CA GLY A 115 18.19 4.07 13.04
C GLY A 115 18.80 3.39 11.81
N ALA A 116 17.97 2.92 10.88
CA ALA A 116 18.35 2.26 9.64
C ALA A 116 18.36 3.23 8.45
N LYS A 117 18.95 2.81 7.33
CA LYS A 117 19.01 3.57 6.07
C LYS A 117 18.12 2.95 5.00
N LEU A 118 17.37 3.79 4.30
CA LEU A 118 16.61 3.41 3.12
C LEU A 118 17.40 3.74 1.85
N PHE A 119 17.40 2.82 0.89
CA PHE A 119 17.97 2.96 -0.45
C PHE A 119 16.94 2.67 -1.54
#